data_AF-A0A2I4DMJ0-F1
#
_entry.id   AF-A0A2I4DMJ0-F1
#
_cell.length_a   1.000
_cell.length_b   1.000
_cell.length_c   1.000
_cell.angle_alpha   90.00
_cell.angle_beta   90.00
_cell.angle_gamma   90.00
#
_symmetry.space_group_name_H-M   'P 1'
#
loop_
_entity.id
_entity.type
_entity.pdbx_description
1 polymer ?
#
loop_
_entity_poly.entity_id
_entity_poly.type
_entity_poly.pdbx_seq_one_letter_code
_entity_poly.pdbx_strand_id
1 'polypeptide(L)'
;MMTLTMKTLVEDNTGDTFRERAESYYQKRPQLIALLQDLYNGYITLSDRYIQTLAKCDPHRSNSSRISAVDHDKSDLEEEDGVTNVFDSDAESSLSYQQTQIMLDGYGTSVGDAIVADLVIKNVEYDILQHEMGIIEQRSSESSRKIDLQKSLLEVLESERLILLNENARLGYRVNALVEENKGLASESMLMKRKASELARCVLKMREGHRVFMLNRRIEDLQAQIYGLEKRNKEYYEQLVQRDQRVKECTGKKNAVEDDVLDDCLKREKQPNLRLKKKGSIRGKKGHGWWQRFKNMDLFFCGLDSSCT
;
A
#
# COMPACT_ATOMS: atom_id res chain seq x y z
N MET A 1 -10.53 -59.15 -0.77
CA MET A 1 -10.13 -58.70 0.57
C MET A 1 -9.02 -57.67 0.40
N MET A 2 -9.32 -56.38 0.53
CA MET A 2 -8.26 -55.39 0.74
C MET A 2 -7.98 -55.38 2.23
N THR A 3 -6.83 -55.92 2.60
CA THR A 3 -6.26 -55.82 3.94
C THR A 3 -6.01 -54.35 4.25
N LEU A 4 -6.74 -53.81 5.22
CA LEU A 4 -6.43 -52.53 5.86
C LEU A 4 -5.13 -52.69 6.65
N THR A 5 -4.01 -52.52 5.96
CA THR A 5 -2.75 -52.17 6.63
C THR A 5 -2.91 -50.75 7.17
N MET A 6 -3.49 -50.63 8.36
CA MET A 6 -3.24 -49.49 9.22
C MET A 6 -1.74 -49.48 9.48
N LYS A 7 -1.00 -48.71 8.69
CA LYS A 7 0.33 -48.27 9.11
C LYS A 7 0.10 -47.55 10.43
N THR A 8 0.52 -48.20 11.50
CA THR A 8 0.96 -47.57 12.73
C THR A 8 1.83 -46.39 12.35
N LEU A 9 1.23 -45.19 12.31
CA LEU A 9 1.92 -43.94 12.57
C LEU A 9 1.80 -43.81 14.09
N VAL A 10 2.63 -44.53 14.84
CA VAL A 10 3.87 -43.96 15.39
C VAL A 10 3.56 -42.56 15.90
N GLU A 11 3.47 -42.49 17.22
CA GLU A 11 3.72 -41.29 18.01
C GLU A 11 4.78 -40.44 17.31
N ASP A 12 4.35 -39.37 16.67
CA ASP A 12 5.22 -38.23 16.46
C ASP A 12 4.52 -37.07 17.14
N ASN A 13 5.24 -36.48 18.08
CA ASN A 13 4.92 -35.28 18.83
C ASN A 13 4.70 -34.10 17.87
N THR A 14 3.63 -34.11 17.08
CA THR A 14 3.34 -33.04 16.12
C THR A 14 2.56 -31.93 16.81
N GLY A 15 3.32 -31.06 17.47
CA GLY A 15 2.95 -29.67 17.67
C GLY A 15 2.63 -29.27 19.11
N ASP A 16 3.65 -28.89 19.88
CA ASP A 16 3.47 -28.21 21.17
C ASP A 16 2.89 -26.79 20.98
N THR A 17 2.82 -26.29 19.75
CA THR A 17 2.20 -25.01 19.41
C THR A 17 0.89 -25.15 18.62
N PHE A 18 -0.03 -24.22 18.86
CA PHE A 18 -1.35 -24.15 18.21
C PHE A 18 -1.28 -24.18 16.68
N ARG A 19 -0.26 -23.54 16.10
CA ARG A 19 -0.05 -23.45 14.64
C ARG A 19 0.20 -24.82 14.01
N GLU A 20 1.11 -25.60 14.59
CA GLU A 20 1.47 -26.93 14.09
C GLU A 20 0.29 -27.91 14.23
N ARG A 21 -0.51 -27.76 15.30
CA ARG A 21 -1.76 -28.53 15.46
C ARG A 21 -2.79 -28.20 14.38
N ALA A 22 -2.98 -26.93 14.08
CA ALA A 22 -3.89 -26.49 13.02
C ALA A 22 -3.42 -27.01 11.64
N GLU A 23 -2.13 -26.89 11.35
CA GLU A 23 -1.56 -27.36 10.08
C GLU A 23 -1.68 -28.89 9.92
N SER A 24 -1.39 -29.66 10.97
CA SER A 24 -1.59 -31.12 10.99
C SER A 24 -3.05 -31.52 10.77
N TYR A 25 -3.99 -30.80 11.40
CA TYR A 25 -5.43 -31.03 11.20
C TYR A 25 -5.85 -30.81 9.74
N TYR A 26 -5.46 -29.68 9.14
CA TYR A 26 -5.81 -29.40 7.74
C TYR A 26 -5.11 -30.33 6.74
N GLN A 27 -3.92 -30.84 7.05
CA GLN A 27 -3.26 -31.86 6.22
C GLN A 27 -3.92 -33.24 6.30
N LYS A 28 -4.44 -33.64 7.47
CA LYS A 28 -5.13 -34.94 7.66
C LYS A 28 -6.59 -34.92 7.21
N ARG A 29 -7.22 -33.75 7.16
CA ARG A 29 -8.63 -33.57 6.79
C ARG A 29 -9.01 -34.21 5.44
N PRO A 30 -8.24 -34.08 4.34
CA PRO A 30 -8.57 -34.73 3.07
C PRO A 30 -8.59 -36.26 3.16
N GLN A 31 -7.69 -36.86 3.94
CA GLN A 31 -7.60 -38.31 4.11
C GLN A 31 -8.80 -38.84 4.90
N LEU A 32 -9.26 -38.08 5.91
CA LEU A 32 -10.46 -38.40 6.67
C LEU A 32 -11.73 -38.31 5.82
N ILE A 33 -11.83 -37.28 4.97
CA ILE A 33 -12.95 -37.12 4.03
C ILE A 33 -12.99 -38.28 3.03
N ALA A 34 -11.83 -38.69 2.48
CA ALA A 34 -11.75 -39.83 1.58
C ALA A 34 -12.20 -41.13 2.26
N LEU A 35 -11.76 -41.39 3.50
CA LEU A 35 -12.18 -42.56 4.26
C LEU A 35 -13.70 -42.56 4.54
N LEU A 36 -14.28 -41.42 4.91
CA LEU A 36 -15.72 -41.27 5.11
C LEU A 36 -16.50 -41.54 3.83
N GLN A 37 -16.01 -41.05 2.68
CA GLN A 37 -16.62 -41.31 1.39
C GLN A 37 -16.58 -42.79 1.03
N ASP A 38 -15.45 -43.47 1.27
CA ASP A 38 -15.30 -44.91 1.03
C ASP A 38 -16.24 -45.74 1.92
N LEU A 39 -16.37 -45.37 3.20
CA LEU A 39 -17.30 -46.02 4.13
C LEU A 39 -18.76 -45.80 3.73
N TYR A 40 -19.11 -44.57 3.35
CA TYR A 40 -20.45 -44.24 2.86
C TYR A 40 -20.79 -45.05 1.60
N ASN A 41 -19.90 -45.07 0.61
CA ASN A 41 -20.08 -45.84 -0.62
C ASN A 41 -20.19 -47.35 -0.32
N GLY A 42 -19.39 -47.85 0.62
CA GLY A 42 -19.46 -49.23 1.09
C GLY A 42 -20.81 -49.56 1.74
N TYR A 43 -21.32 -48.67 2.59
CA TYR A 43 -22.64 -48.80 3.20
C TYR A 43 -23.75 -48.80 2.16
N ILE A 44 -23.75 -47.86 1.21
CA ILE A 44 -24.73 -47.81 0.12
C ILE A 44 -24.70 -49.11 -0.69
N THR A 45 -23.50 -49.57 -1.09
CA THR A 45 -23.35 -50.81 -1.85
C THR A 45 -23.81 -52.06 -1.06
N LEU A 46 -23.60 -52.07 0.26
CA LEU A 46 -24.08 -53.15 1.12
C LEU A 46 -25.61 -53.12 1.25
N SER A 47 -26.17 -51.92 1.43
CA SER A 47 -27.61 -51.66 1.53
C SER A 47 -28.33 -52.08 0.26
N ASP A 48 -27.80 -51.69 -0.91
CA ASP A 48 -28.35 -52.07 -2.21
C ASP A 48 -28.33 -53.57 -2.42
N ARG A 49 -27.24 -54.25 -2.03
CA ARG A 49 -27.17 -55.71 -2.09
C ARG A 49 -28.17 -56.36 -1.14
N TYR A 50 -28.32 -55.83 0.08
CA TYR A 50 -29.29 -56.33 1.05
C TYR A 50 -30.73 -56.20 0.52
N ILE A 51 -31.10 -55.04 -0.01
CA ILE A 51 -32.40 -54.79 -0.65
C ILE A 51 -32.59 -55.72 -1.87
N GLN A 52 -31.57 -55.91 -2.70
CA GLN A 52 -31.62 -56.84 -3.83
C GLN A 52 -31.73 -58.31 -3.38
N THR A 53 -31.13 -58.71 -2.26
CA THR A 53 -31.28 -60.07 -1.71
C THR A 53 -32.67 -60.29 -1.13
N LEU A 54 -33.24 -59.30 -0.43
CA LEU A 54 -34.63 -59.35 0.02
C LEU A 54 -35.59 -59.46 -1.16
N ALA A 55 -35.36 -58.69 -2.23
CA ALA A 55 -36.16 -58.76 -3.46
C ALA A 55 -36.00 -60.09 -4.23
N LYS A 56 -34.85 -60.79 -4.09
CA LYS A 56 -34.62 -62.12 -4.70
C LYS A 56 -35.22 -63.27 -3.89
N CYS A 57 -35.43 -63.10 -2.58
CA CYS A 57 -36.06 -64.10 -1.72
C CYS A 57 -37.60 -64.08 -1.79
N ASP A 58 -38.21 -63.11 -2.48
CA ASP A 58 -39.65 -63.06 -2.76
C ASP A 58 -39.95 -63.07 -4.27
N PRO A 59 -40.06 -64.24 -4.92
CA PRO A 59 -40.45 -64.32 -6.33
C PRO A 59 -41.94 -63.98 -6.59
N HIS A 60 -42.70 -63.52 -5.59
CA HIS A 60 -44.15 -63.28 -5.71
C HIS A 60 -44.65 -61.87 -5.43
N ARG A 61 -43.77 -60.86 -5.36
CA ARG A 61 -44.23 -59.46 -5.31
C ARG A 61 -43.54 -58.57 -6.32
N SER A 62 -43.61 -58.98 -7.58
CA SER A 62 -43.38 -58.08 -8.71
C SER A 62 -44.57 -57.13 -8.85
N ASN A 63 -44.25 -55.85 -9.04
CA ASN A 63 -45.10 -54.75 -9.53
C ASN A 63 -45.87 -53.93 -8.48
N SER A 64 -45.23 -52.85 -8.01
CA SER A 64 -45.76 -51.48 -7.82
C SER A 64 -44.80 -50.78 -6.86
N SER A 65 -44.01 -49.77 -7.21
CA SER A 65 -44.32 -48.59 -8.00
C SER A 65 -43.05 -48.03 -8.63
N ARG A 66 -43.12 -47.75 -9.94
CA ARG A 66 -42.25 -46.79 -10.62
C ARG A 66 -42.49 -45.42 -10.00
N ILE A 67 -41.45 -44.76 -9.48
CA ILE A 67 -41.47 -43.31 -9.30
C ILE A 67 -40.55 -42.70 -10.35
N SER A 68 -41.23 -41.99 -11.23
CA SER A 68 -40.79 -41.17 -12.33
C SER A 68 -39.51 -40.38 -12.04
N ALA A 69 -38.55 -40.50 -12.96
CA ALA A 69 -37.60 -39.45 -13.24
C ALA A 69 -38.36 -38.18 -13.67
N VAL A 70 -38.07 -37.06 -13.02
CA VAL A 70 -38.29 -35.73 -13.60
C VAL A 70 -36.95 -35.02 -13.52
N ASP A 71 -36.40 -34.80 -14.70
CA ASP A 71 -35.26 -33.95 -15.00
C ASP A 71 -35.80 -32.51 -15.15
N HIS A 72 -35.31 -31.57 -14.34
CA HIS A 72 -35.36 -30.16 -14.70
C HIS A 72 -34.12 -29.40 -14.21
N ASP A 73 -33.42 -28.90 -15.21
CA ASP A 73 -32.17 -28.15 -15.20
C ASP A 73 -32.39 -26.69 -14.75
N LYS A 74 -31.39 -26.14 -14.04
CA LYS A 74 -31.03 -24.70 -13.84
C LYS A 74 -32.01 -23.72 -13.18
N SER A 75 -31.54 -23.09 -12.11
CA SER A 75 -30.89 -21.75 -12.21
C SER A 75 -30.26 -21.30 -10.88
N ASP A 76 -29.07 -20.71 -10.98
CA ASP A 76 -28.41 -19.88 -9.97
C ASP A 76 -29.37 -18.86 -9.31
N LEU A 77 -29.17 -18.59 -8.02
CA LEU A 77 -29.21 -17.26 -7.40
C LEU A 77 -28.81 -17.37 -5.90
N GLU A 78 -27.61 -16.86 -5.62
CA GLU A 78 -27.16 -16.02 -4.47
C GLU A 78 -27.84 -16.15 -3.09
N GLU A 79 -26.97 -16.39 -2.10
CA GLU A 79 -26.85 -15.77 -0.76
C GLU A 79 -28.04 -15.73 0.24
N GLU A 80 -27.68 -16.14 1.47
CA GLU A 80 -28.07 -15.53 2.75
C GLU A 80 -29.52 -15.71 3.22
N ASP A 81 -29.75 -16.72 4.07
CA ASP A 81 -29.96 -16.50 5.51
C ASP A 81 -30.20 -17.86 6.20
N GLY A 82 -29.58 -18.00 7.36
CA GLY A 82 -29.49 -19.25 8.10
C GLY A 82 -30.77 -19.56 8.87
N VAL A 83 -31.51 -20.58 8.43
CA VAL A 83 -32.24 -21.46 9.35
C VAL A 83 -32.02 -22.89 8.87
N THR A 84 -30.92 -23.48 9.31
CA THR A 84 -30.75 -24.93 9.24
C THR A 84 -31.79 -25.54 10.17
N ASN A 85 -32.92 -25.96 9.61
CA ASN A 85 -33.80 -26.95 10.22
C ASN A 85 -32.93 -28.18 10.48
N VAL A 86 -32.46 -28.27 11.73
CA VAL A 86 -31.93 -29.51 12.30
C VAL A 86 -33.08 -30.50 12.20
N PHE A 87 -32.92 -31.48 11.32
CA PHE A 87 -33.66 -32.72 11.40
C PHE A 87 -33.23 -33.39 12.71
N ASP A 88 -33.85 -33.01 13.83
CA ASP A 88 -33.93 -33.86 15.00
C ASP A 88 -34.74 -35.08 14.57
N SER A 89 -34.03 -36.09 14.07
CA SER A 89 -34.59 -37.42 13.95
C SER A 89 -34.73 -37.96 15.37
N ASP A 90 -35.84 -37.62 16.01
CA ASP A 90 -36.41 -38.38 17.12
C ASP A 90 -36.75 -39.78 16.59
N ALA A 91 -35.72 -40.62 16.47
CA ALA A 91 -35.88 -42.05 16.39
C ALA A 91 -36.23 -42.56 17.79
N GLU A 92 -37.36 -42.11 18.34
CA GLU A 92 -38.05 -42.83 19.39
C GLU A 92 -38.48 -44.17 18.80
N SER A 93 -37.63 -45.18 19.01
CA SER A 93 -37.95 -46.57 18.76
C SER A 93 -39.12 -46.92 19.68
N SER A 94 -40.34 -46.80 19.14
CA SER A 94 -41.58 -47.27 19.77
C SER A 94 -41.50 -48.78 19.96
N LEU A 95 -40.81 -49.24 21.01
CA LEU A 95 -41.02 -50.56 21.57
C LEU A 95 -42.39 -50.54 22.22
N SER A 96 -43.38 -51.16 21.58
CA SER A 96 -44.67 -51.41 22.22
C SER A 96 -44.43 -52.30 23.43
N TYR A 97 -44.38 -51.71 24.63
CA TYR A 97 -44.54 -52.47 25.86
C TYR A 97 -45.98 -52.99 25.85
N GLN A 98 -46.15 -54.20 25.34
CA GLN A 98 -47.29 -55.02 25.68
C GLN A 98 -47.15 -55.24 27.19
N GLN A 99 -47.85 -54.40 27.97
CA GLN A 99 -47.90 -54.54 29.42
C GLN A 99 -48.28 -55.98 29.69
N THR A 100 -47.30 -56.76 30.15
CA THR A 100 -47.52 -58.14 30.50
C THR A 100 -48.40 -58.07 31.74
N GLN A 101 -49.71 -58.12 31.50
CA GLN A 101 -50.67 -58.47 32.52
C GLN A 101 -50.20 -59.83 33.03
N ILE A 102 -49.47 -59.81 34.14
CA ILE A 102 -49.16 -61.01 34.90
C ILE A 102 -50.53 -61.54 35.33
N MET A 103 -51.09 -62.41 34.49
CA MET A 103 -52.16 -63.31 34.87
C MET A 103 -51.58 -64.17 35.98
N LEU A 104 -51.75 -63.73 37.20
CA LEU A 104 -51.45 -64.51 38.40
C LEU A 104 -52.57 -65.54 38.53
N ASP A 105 -52.48 -66.59 37.73
CA ASP A 105 -53.30 -67.78 37.88
C ASP A 105 -52.42 -68.91 38.44
N GLY A 106 -52.75 -69.32 39.67
CA GLY A 106 -52.33 -70.60 40.24
C GLY A 106 -50.95 -70.68 40.91
N TYR A 107 -50.99 -70.95 42.23
CA TYR A 107 -49.94 -71.46 43.12
C TYR A 107 -49.08 -70.43 43.90
N GLY A 108 -49.58 -70.03 45.08
CA GLY A 108 -48.76 -69.96 46.31
C GLY A 108 -48.24 -68.60 46.79
N THR A 109 -48.37 -67.51 46.03
CA THR A 109 -47.83 -66.21 46.45
C THR A 109 -48.84 -65.45 47.30
N SER A 110 -48.46 -65.08 48.54
CA SER A 110 -49.37 -64.36 49.45
C SER A 110 -49.70 -62.98 48.89
N VAL A 111 -50.92 -62.45 49.14
CA VAL A 111 -51.33 -61.09 48.73
C VAL A 111 -50.33 -60.03 49.19
N GLY A 112 -49.64 -60.27 50.30
CA GLY A 112 -48.57 -59.40 50.80
C GLY A 112 -47.36 -59.32 49.86
N ASP A 113 -46.97 -60.43 49.23
CA ASP A 113 -45.81 -60.47 48.33
C ASP A 113 -46.05 -59.71 47.03
N ALA A 114 -47.28 -59.71 46.51
CA ALA A 114 -47.64 -58.93 45.33
C ALA A 114 -47.59 -57.41 45.61
N ILE A 115 -48.05 -56.99 46.79
CA ILE A 115 -47.98 -55.59 47.24
C ILE A 115 -46.52 -55.17 47.44
N VAL A 116 -45.70 -56.03 48.02
CA VAL A 116 -44.26 -55.77 48.21
C VAL A 116 -43.56 -55.67 46.84
N ALA A 117 -43.87 -56.55 45.89
CA ALA A 117 -43.30 -56.49 44.55
C ALA A 117 -43.67 -55.18 43.83
N ASP A 118 -44.94 -54.76 43.88
CA ASP A 118 -45.38 -53.49 43.29
C ASP A 118 -44.70 -52.28 43.95
N LEU A 119 -44.57 -52.28 45.28
CA LEU A 119 -43.84 -51.22 45.99
C LEU A 119 -42.36 -51.17 45.57
N VAL A 120 -41.69 -52.31 45.44
CA VAL A 120 -40.30 -52.37 45.00
C VAL A 120 -40.16 -51.87 43.56
N ILE A 121 -41.05 -52.29 42.66
CA ILE A 121 -41.08 -51.80 41.28
C ILE A 121 -41.25 -50.28 41.25
N LYS A 122 -42.23 -49.75 41.99
CA LYS A 122 -42.50 -48.31 42.06
C LYS A 122 -41.34 -47.53 42.66
N ASN A 123 -40.63 -48.08 43.64
CA ASN A 123 -39.48 -47.42 44.26
C ASN A 123 -38.29 -47.35 43.29
N VAL A 124 -38.03 -48.43 42.52
CA VAL A 124 -37.00 -48.43 41.48
C VAL A 124 -37.36 -47.49 40.33
N GLU A 125 -38.63 -47.46 39.90
CA GLU A 125 -39.12 -46.50 38.89
C GLU A 125 -38.90 -45.05 39.36
N TYR A 126 -39.17 -44.76 40.64
CA TYR A 126 -38.93 -43.44 41.22
C TYR A 126 -37.44 -43.07 41.22
N ASP A 127 -36.56 -43.99 41.61
CA ASP A 127 -35.11 -43.76 41.61
C ASP A 127 -34.56 -43.50 40.19
N ILE A 128 -35.07 -44.22 39.18
CA ILE A 128 -34.74 -44.01 37.76
C ILE A 128 -35.18 -42.62 37.31
N LEU A 129 -36.45 -42.26 37.56
CA LEU A 129 -37.02 -40.95 37.22
C LEU A 129 -36.25 -39.81 37.91
N GLN A 130 -35.86 -39.99 39.17
CA GLN A 130 -35.10 -39.00 39.92
C GLN A 130 -33.71 -38.78 39.32
N HIS A 131 -33.04 -39.86 38.92
CA HIS A 131 -31.74 -39.78 38.24
C HIS A 131 -31.85 -39.10 36.86
N GLU A 132 -32.85 -39.47 36.06
CA GLU A 132 -33.10 -38.86 34.75
C GLU A 132 -33.42 -37.36 34.87
N MET A 133 -34.26 -36.98 35.84
CA MET A 133 -34.56 -35.59 36.14
C MET A 133 -33.28 -34.82 36.52
N GLY A 134 -32.41 -35.40 37.35
CA GLY A 134 -31.13 -34.80 37.72
C GLY A 134 -30.20 -34.58 36.51
N ILE A 135 -30.14 -35.53 35.57
CA ILE A 135 -29.37 -35.37 34.33
C ILE A 135 -29.93 -34.24 33.47
N ILE A 136 -31.26 -34.17 33.32
CA ILE A 136 -31.92 -33.14 32.51
C ILE A 136 -31.70 -31.76 33.13
N GLU A 137 -31.85 -31.64 34.45
CA GLU A 137 -31.61 -30.40 35.18
C GLU A 137 -30.17 -29.92 35.00
N GLN A 138 -29.19 -30.82 35.17
CA GLN A 138 -27.78 -30.50 34.94
C GLN A 138 -27.54 -29.99 33.51
N ARG A 139 -28.02 -30.71 32.49
CA ARG A 139 -27.88 -30.30 31.08
C ARG A 139 -28.55 -28.96 30.82
N SER A 140 -29.71 -28.69 31.43
CA SER A 140 -30.41 -27.41 31.28
C SER A 140 -29.61 -26.25 31.89
N SER A 141 -28.98 -26.47 33.04
CA SER A 141 -28.14 -25.48 33.71
C SER A 141 -26.86 -25.18 32.92
N GLU A 142 -26.23 -26.21 32.35
CA GLU A 142 -25.07 -26.08 31.47
C GLU A 142 -25.42 -25.32 30.18
N SER A 143 -26.59 -25.64 29.59
CA SER A 143 -27.12 -24.94 28.42
C SER A 143 -27.41 -23.47 28.73
N SER A 144 -28.07 -23.17 29.86
CA SER A 144 -28.33 -21.79 30.29
C SER A 144 -27.03 -21.01 30.46
N ARG A 145 -26.03 -21.59 31.12
CA ARG A 145 -24.72 -20.96 31.31
C ARG A 145 -24.02 -20.71 29.96
N LYS A 146 -24.12 -21.64 29.01
CA LYS A 146 -23.58 -21.46 27.66
C LYS A 146 -24.25 -20.30 26.92
N ILE A 147 -25.58 -20.20 27.02
CA ILE A 147 -26.35 -19.10 26.42
C ILE A 147 -25.92 -17.75 27.02
N ASP A 148 -25.75 -17.69 28.35
CA ASP A 148 -25.33 -16.44 29.01
C ASP A 148 -23.91 -16.03 28.62
N LEU A 149 -22.98 -16.99 28.52
CA LEU A 149 -21.64 -16.72 28.00
C LEU A 149 -21.66 -16.24 26.54
N GLN A 150 -22.51 -16.82 25.70
CA GLN A 150 -22.68 -16.39 24.32
C GLN A 150 -23.24 -14.96 24.23
N LYS A 151 -24.20 -14.60 25.09
CA LYS A 151 -24.72 -13.22 25.19
C LYS A 151 -23.64 -12.23 25.62
N SER A 152 -22.86 -12.55 26.66
CA SER A 152 -21.76 -11.67 27.10
C SER A 152 -20.68 -11.50 26.03
N LEU A 153 -20.35 -12.55 25.28
CA LEU A 153 -19.43 -12.44 24.15
C LEU A 153 -19.97 -11.49 23.07
N LEU A 154 -21.26 -11.61 22.76
CA LEU A 154 -21.92 -10.75 21.77
C LEU A 154 -21.89 -9.28 22.23
N GLU A 155 -22.20 -9.00 23.48
CA GLU A 155 -22.14 -7.65 24.06
C GLU A 155 -20.73 -7.04 23.96
N VAL A 156 -19.69 -7.82 24.25
CA VAL A 156 -18.29 -7.37 24.10
C VAL A 156 -17.99 -7.05 22.64
N LEU A 157 -18.34 -7.92 21.71
CA LEU A 157 -18.11 -7.70 20.28
C LEU A 157 -18.87 -6.47 19.74
N GLU A 158 -20.11 -6.26 20.20
CA GLU A 158 -20.88 -5.05 19.86
C GLU A 158 -20.24 -3.78 20.41
N SER A 159 -19.70 -3.83 21.63
CA SER A 159 -18.98 -2.70 22.23
C SER A 159 -17.68 -2.38 21.48
N GLU A 160 -16.91 -3.40 21.08
CA GLU A 160 -15.72 -3.24 20.25
C GLU A 160 -16.06 -2.66 18.88
N ARG A 161 -17.13 -3.15 18.24
CA ARG A 161 -17.63 -2.61 16.98
C ARG A 161 -17.96 -1.12 17.11
N LEU A 162 -18.63 -0.72 18.19
CA LEU A 162 -19.00 0.67 18.44
C LEU A 162 -17.76 1.56 18.65
N ILE A 163 -16.77 1.08 19.41
CA ILE A 163 -15.49 1.78 19.62
C ILE A 163 -14.76 1.96 18.28
N LEU A 164 -14.66 0.91 17.47
CA LEU A 164 -14.00 0.97 16.16
C LEU A 164 -14.72 1.92 15.19
N LEU A 165 -16.05 1.92 15.18
CA LEU A 165 -16.83 2.87 14.39
C LEU A 165 -16.57 4.33 14.82
N ASN A 166 -16.48 4.58 16.12
CA ASN A 166 -16.17 5.91 16.64
C ASN A 166 -14.76 6.36 16.25
N GLU A 167 -13.77 5.47 16.43
CA GLU A 167 -12.39 5.75 16.06
C GLU A 167 -12.23 6.01 14.55
N ASN A 168 -12.92 5.23 13.71
CA ASN A 168 -12.96 5.46 12.26
C ASN A 168 -13.56 6.82 11.91
N ALA A 169 -14.66 7.22 12.56
CA ALA A 169 -15.23 8.55 12.35
C ALA A 169 -14.25 9.66 12.77
N ARG A 170 -13.59 9.51 13.93
CA ARG A 170 -12.57 10.44 14.43
C ARG A 170 -11.38 10.56 13.47
N LEU A 171 -10.86 9.44 12.99
CA LEU A 171 -9.79 9.41 11.99
C LEU A 171 -10.23 10.04 10.67
N GLY A 172 -11.47 9.78 10.24
CA GLY A 172 -12.06 10.43 9.06
C GLY A 172 -12.06 11.96 9.18
N TYR A 173 -12.48 12.52 10.32
CA TYR A 173 -12.40 13.97 10.55
C TYR A 173 -10.96 14.50 10.51
N ARG A 174 -10.01 13.77 11.10
CA ARG A 174 -8.60 14.18 11.11
C ARG A 174 -7.98 14.14 9.71
N VAL A 175 -8.29 13.12 8.92
CA VAL A 175 -7.85 13.02 7.51
C VAL A 175 -8.45 14.18 6.71
N ASN A 176 -9.75 14.45 6.85
CA ASN A 176 -10.39 15.57 6.15
C ASN A 176 -9.77 16.92 6.51
N ALA A 177 -9.47 17.17 7.79
CA ALA A 177 -8.80 18.38 8.23
C ALA A 177 -7.41 18.53 7.58
N LEU A 178 -6.61 17.46 7.58
CA LEU A 178 -5.28 17.46 6.95
C LEU A 178 -5.35 17.62 5.42
N VAL A 179 -6.39 17.09 4.77
CA VAL A 179 -6.61 17.27 3.33
C VAL A 179 -6.90 18.73 3.00
N GLU A 180 -7.75 19.41 3.78
CA GLU A 180 -8.03 20.83 3.58
C GLU A 180 -6.81 21.72 3.85
N GLU A 181 -6.03 21.42 4.90
CA GLU A 181 -4.76 22.11 5.17
C GLU A 181 -3.77 21.94 4.00
N ASN A 182 -3.61 20.71 3.49
CA ASN A 182 -2.75 20.44 2.34
C ASN A 182 -3.20 21.18 1.07
N LYS A 183 -4.51 21.30 0.82
CA LYS A 183 -5.04 22.12 -0.27
C LYS A 183 -4.64 23.59 -0.10
N GLY A 184 -4.76 24.12 1.13
CA GLY A 184 -4.30 25.46 1.48
C GLY A 184 -2.81 25.65 1.18
N LEU A 185 -1.95 24.79 1.73
CA LEU A 185 -0.50 24.82 1.51
C LEU A 185 -0.10 24.70 0.04
N ALA A 186 -0.81 23.86 -0.74
CA ALA A 186 -0.57 23.75 -2.17
C ALA A 186 -0.86 25.07 -2.90
N SER A 187 -1.93 25.77 -2.53
CA SER A 187 -2.28 27.06 -3.11
C SER A 187 -1.28 28.17 -2.74
N GLU A 188 -0.80 28.18 -1.50
CA GLU A 188 0.21 29.12 -1.00
C GLU A 188 1.57 28.87 -1.68
N SER A 189 1.99 27.62 -1.78
CA SER A 189 3.22 27.21 -2.49
C SER A 189 3.19 27.67 -3.95
N MET A 190 2.04 27.48 -4.62
CA MET A 190 1.85 27.94 -6.00
C MET A 190 1.93 29.47 -6.12
N LEU A 191 1.33 30.21 -5.19
CA LEU A 191 1.42 31.67 -5.15
C LEU A 191 2.87 32.12 -4.95
N MET A 192 3.58 31.53 -3.98
CA MET A 192 4.97 31.89 -3.70
C MET A 192 5.87 31.60 -4.91
N LYS A 193 5.65 30.47 -5.61
CA LYS A 193 6.34 30.16 -6.87
C LYS A 193 6.09 31.24 -7.94
N ARG A 194 4.84 31.69 -8.11
CA ARG A 194 4.52 32.79 -9.04
C ARG A 194 5.25 34.06 -8.65
N LYS A 195 5.20 34.45 -7.38
CA LYS A 195 5.88 35.67 -6.89
C LYS A 195 7.39 35.62 -7.05
N ALA A 196 8.02 34.49 -6.73
CA ALA A 196 9.44 34.28 -6.97
C ALA A 196 9.78 34.42 -8.47
N SER A 197 8.94 33.88 -9.36
CA SER A 197 9.14 34.01 -10.81
C SER A 197 8.98 35.44 -11.32
N GLU A 198 8.02 36.20 -10.78
CA GLU A 198 7.84 37.63 -11.09
C GLU A 198 9.05 38.45 -10.66
N LEU A 199 9.54 38.23 -9.44
CA LEU A 199 10.75 38.88 -8.93
C LEU A 199 11.98 38.54 -9.77
N ALA A 200 12.17 37.28 -10.15
CA ALA A 200 13.27 36.87 -11.03
C ALA A 200 13.23 37.63 -12.37
N ARG A 201 12.03 37.78 -12.96
CA ARG A 201 11.85 38.55 -14.20
C ARG A 201 12.19 40.02 -14.03
N CYS A 202 11.77 40.64 -12.92
CA CYS A 202 12.11 42.03 -12.59
C CYS A 202 13.62 42.23 -12.48
N VAL A 203 14.33 41.35 -11.77
CA VAL A 203 15.79 41.42 -11.60
C VAL A 203 16.52 41.32 -12.94
N LEU A 204 16.10 40.42 -13.83
CA LEU A 204 16.68 40.31 -15.17
C LEU A 204 16.51 41.60 -15.98
N LYS A 205 15.30 42.17 -15.97
CA LYS A 205 15.02 43.44 -16.66
C LYS A 205 15.87 44.60 -16.12
N MET A 206 16.06 44.66 -14.80
CA MET A 206 16.94 45.68 -14.18
C MET A 206 18.40 45.50 -14.61
N ARG A 207 18.90 44.26 -14.66
CA ARG A 207 20.27 43.97 -15.10
C ARG A 207 20.50 44.38 -16.56
N GLU A 208 19.53 44.08 -17.42
CA GLU A 208 19.58 44.50 -18.83
C GLU A 208 19.57 46.02 -18.96
N GLY A 209 18.68 46.71 -18.24
CA GLY A 209 18.65 48.17 -18.22
C GLY A 209 19.97 48.79 -17.76
N HIS A 210 20.58 48.26 -16.69
CA HIS A 210 21.89 48.72 -16.22
C HIS A 210 23.00 48.48 -17.27
N ARG A 211 22.99 47.32 -17.94
CA ARG A 211 23.96 47.03 -19.01
C ARG A 211 23.82 48.00 -20.18
N VAL A 212 22.59 48.26 -20.62
CA VAL A 212 22.30 49.22 -21.70
C VAL A 212 22.76 50.62 -21.30
N PHE A 213 22.47 51.04 -20.07
CA PHE A 213 22.94 52.32 -19.53
C PHE A 213 24.47 52.45 -19.57
N MET A 214 25.22 51.43 -19.11
CA MET A 214 26.68 51.44 -19.14
C MET A 214 27.25 51.48 -20.57
N LEU A 215 26.61 50.79 -21.51
CA LEU A 215 27.01 50.82 -22.92
C LEU A 215 26.75 52.18 -23.55
N ASN A 216 25.60 52.80 -23.29
CA ASN A 216 25.29 54.16 -23.77
C ASN A 216 26.32 55.16 -23.27
N ARG A 217 26.69 55.09 -21.97
CA ARG A 217 27.73 55.95 -21.43
C ARG A 217 29.08 55.76 -22.13
N ARG A 218 29.45 54.52 -22.44
CA ARG A 218 30.67 54.23 -23.18
C ARG A 218 30.63 54.76 -24.61
N ILE A 219 29.47 54.69 -25.27
CA ILE A 219 29.27 55.25 -26.62
C ILE A 219 29.45 56.76 -26.58
N GLU A 220 28.85 57.45 -25.61
CA GLU A 220 29.02 58.90 -25.42
C GLU A 220 30.49 59.29 -25.26
N ASP A 221 31.23 58.59 -24.39
CA ASP A 221 32.66 58.84 -24.16
C ASP A 221 33.50 58.62 -25.43
N LEU A 222 33.18 57.59 -26.21
CA LEU A 222 33.86 57.29 -27.48
C LEU A 222 33.53 58.34 -28.55
N GLN A 223 32.28 58.79 -28.63
CA GLN A 223 31.87 59.86 -29.55
C GLN A 223 32.60 61.17 -29.22
N ALA A 224 32.74 61.52 -27.93
CA ALA A 224 33.52 62.68 -27.52
C ALA A 224 35.00 62.57 -27.91
N GLN A 225 35.59 61.38 -27.78
CA GLN A 225 36.97 61.12 -28.23
C GLN A 225 37.13 61.24 -29.74
N ILE A 226 36.20 60.67 -30.51
CA ILE A 226 36.19 60.78 -31.98
C ILE A 226 36.11 62.25 -32.40
N TYR A 227 35.17 63.01 -31.83
CA TYR A 227 35.03 64.43 -32.10
C TYR A 227 36.32 65.21 -31.78
N GLY A 228 36.95 64.92 -30.64
CA GLY A 228 38.23 65.53 -30.27
C GLY A 228 39.40 65.16 -31.19
N LEU A 229 39.40 63.94 -31.73
CA LEU A 229 40.38 63.50 -32.74
C LEU A 229 40.12 64.16 -34.10
N GLU A 230 38.87 64.21 -34.54
CA GLU A 230 38.47 64.87 -35.79
C GLU A 230 38.86 66.35 -35.78
N LYS A 231 38.62 67.05 -34.66
CA LYS A 231 39.03 68.44 -34.49
C LYS A 231 40.54 68.62 -34.63
N ARG A 232 41.34 67.81 -33.91
CA ARG A 232 42.81 67.87 -34.01
C ARG A 232 43.34 67.49 -35.39
N ASN A 233 42.74 66.50 -36.03
CA ASN A 233 43.10 66.12 -37.41
C ASN A 233 42.82 67.26 -38.38
N LYS A 234 41.66 67.93 -38.25
CA LYS A 234 41.32 69.09 -39.07
C LYS A 234 42.35 70.22 -38.89
N GLU A 235 42.69 70.56 -37.65
CA GLU A 235 43.73 71.56 -37.33
C GLU A 235 45.10 71.16 -37.92
N TYR A 236 45.46 69.88 -37.86
CA TYR A 236 46.70 69.36 -38.44
C TYR A 236 46.74 69.52 -39.97
N TYR A 237 45.65 69.18 -40.67
CA TYR A 237 45.56 69.37 -42.12
C TYR A 237 45.61 70.86 -42.50
N GLU A 238 44.93 71.74 -41.76
CA GLU A 238 45.01 73.18 -41.98
C GLU A 238 46.44 73.72 -41.85
N GLN A 239 47.20 73.25 -40.85
CA GLN A 239 48.62 73.59 -40.68
C GLN A 239 49.50 73.08 -41.83
N LEU A 240 49.25 71.87 -42.33
CA LEU A 240 49.96 71.30 -43.48
C LEU A 240 49.75 72.15 -44.74
N VAL A 241 48.49 72.51 -45.04
CA VAL A 241 48.17 73.37 -46.19
C VAL A 241 48.84 74.73 -46.05
N GLN A 242 48.84 75.33 -44.86
CA GLN A 242 49.55 76.60 -44.62
C GLN A 242 51.07 76.47 -44.81
N ARG A 243 51.70 75.36 -44.42
CA ARG A 243 53.13 75.11 -44.68
C ARG A 243 53.40 74.94 -46.17
N ASP A 244 52.61 74.16 -46.89
CA ASP A 244 52.76 73.97 -48.33
C ASP A 244 52.58 75.29 -49.10
N GLN A 245 51.66 76.15 -48.65
CA GLN A 245 51.46 77.49 -49.22
C GLN A 245 52.71 78.37 -49.00
N ARG A 246 53.27 78.37 -47.78
CA ARG A 246 54.52 79.09 -47.47
C ARG A 246 55.72 78.56 -48.26
N VAL A 247 55.83 77.25 -48.47
CA VAL A 247 56.92 76.64 -49.28
C VAL A 247 56.76 76.97 -50.77
N LYS A 248 55.52 77.02 -51.31
CA LYS A 248 55.26 77.47 -52.69
C LYS A 248 55.56 78.97 -52.87
N GLU A 249 55.27 79.79 -51.87
CA GLU A 249 55.64 81.22 -51.85
C GLU A 249 57.17 81.43 -51.79
N CYS A 250 57.91 80.54 -51.12
CA CYS A 250 59.38 80.57 -51.08
C CYS A 250 60.04 80.00 -52.35
N THR A 251 59.45 79.01 -53.01
CA THR A 251 59.99 78.42 -54.25
C THR A 251 59.62 79.22 -55.52
N GLY A 252 58.63 80.11 -55.45
CA GLY A 252 58.38 81.13 -56.49
C GLY A 252 59.40 82.27 -56.53
N LYS A 253 60.34 82.32 -55.57
CA LYS A 253 61.41 83.31 -55.48
C LYS A 253 62.72 82.66 -55.05
N LYS A 254 63.35 81.88 -55.94
CA LYS A 254 64.80 81.68 -56.02
C LYS A 254 65.14 80.69 -57.15
N ASN A 255 65.40 81.24 -58.33
CA ASN A 255 66.52 80.79 -59.15
C ASN A 255 67.58 81.89 -59.09
N ALA A 256 68.49 81.75 -58.13
CA ALA A 256 69.91 82.05 -58.19
C ALA A 256 70.46 82.09 -56.76
N VAL A 257 71.63 81.47 -56.60
CA VAL A 257 72.50 81.43 -55.42
C VAL A 257 72.19 80.29 -54.45
N GLU A 258 72.84 79.17 -54.81
CA GLU A 258 73.68 78.29 -54.00
C GLU A 258 73.76 78.51 -52.48
N ASP A 259 73.75 77.33 -51.85
CA ASP A 259 74.48 76.87 -50.68
C ASP A 259 74.30 77.54 -49.30
N ASP A 260 73.90 76.61 -48.44
CA ASP A 260 74.39 76.38 -47.09
C ASP A 260 73.59 76.96 -45.92
N VAL A 261 73.50 76.09 -44.90
CA VAL A 261 72.94 76.32 -43.57
C VAL A 261 71.41 76.30 -43.47
N LEU A 262 70.84 75.10 -43.25
CA LEU A 262 70.09 74.79 -42.02
C LEU A 262 69.67 73.31 -41.99
N ASP A 263 70.66 72.44 -41.77
CA ASP A 263 70.45 71.12 -41.16
C ASP A 263 70.24 71.32 -39.65
N ASP A 264 69.01 71.65 -39.23
CA ASP A 264 68.68 71.71 -37.80
C ASP A 264 67.20 71.36 -37.55
N CYS A 265 66.84 70.08 -37.72
CA CYS A 265 65.66 69.51 -37.05
C CYS A 265 65.64 67.97 -36.95
N LEU A 266 66.82 67.33 -36.90
CA LEU A 266 66.92 65.90 -36.63
C LEU A 266 68.03 65.65 -35.61
N LYS A 267 67.75 65.88 -34.32
CA LYS A 267 68.21 65.03 -33.21
C LYS A 267 67.67 65.45 -31.83
N ARG A 268 67.15 64.43 -31.16
CA ARG A 268 67.07 64.20 -29.69
C ARG A 268 65.91 64.82 -28.93
N GLU A 269 64.92 63.96 -28.70
CA GLU A 269 64.57 63.62 -27.31
C GLU A 269 64.47 62.09 -27.18
N LYS A 270 65.60 61.48 -26.80
CA LYS A 270 65.59 60.21 -26.06
C LYS A 270 65.53 60.59 -24.60
N GLN A 271 64.59 60.03 -23.83
CA GLN A 271 64.73 59.55 -22.44
C GLN A 271 63.37 58.98 -21.95
N PRO A 272 63.31 58.17 -20.87
CA PRO A 272 64.20 57.09 -20.49
C PRO A 272 63.46 55.78 -20.20
N ASN A 273 64.17 54.66 -20.32
CA ASN A 273 63.79 53.37 -19.75
C ASN A 273 63.79 53.46 -18.21
N LEU A 274 62.62 53.62 -17.59
CA LEU A 274 62.45 53.36 -16.15
C LEU A 274 62.18 51.86 -15.95
N ARG A 275 63.27 51.10 -15.86
CA ARG A 275 63.26 49.80 -15.17
C ARG A 275 63.28 50.07 -13.66
N LEU A 276 62.11 50.03 -13.01
CA LEU A 276 62.04 49.77 -11.58
C LEU A 276 61.93 48.26 -11.35
N LYS A 277 62.97 47.66 -10.77
CA LYS A 277 62.98 46.26 -10.34
C LYS A 277 63.50 46.20 -8.90
N LYS A 278 62.61 45.90 -7.95
CA LYS A 278 62.80 45.26 -6.61
C LYS A 278 61.57 45.58 -5.76
N LYS A 279 61.04 44.73 -4.88
CA LYS A 279 61.17 43.30 -4.54
C LYS A 279 60.16 43.10 -3.40
N GLY A 280 59.41 41.99 -3.39
CA GLY A 280 59.09 41.29 -2.14
C GLY A 280 57.64 41.32 -1.63
N SER A 281 57.01 40.14 -1.71
CA SER A 281 56.01 39.55 -0.78
C SER A 281 54.62 40.21 -0.77
N ILE A 282 53.48 39.52 -0.95
CA ILE A 282 52.98 38.36 -0.21
C ILE A 282 51.93 37.62 -1.08
N ARG A 283 52.14 36.31 -1.25
CA ARG A 283 51.15 35.21 -1.17
C ARG A 283 49.68 35.51 -1.57
N GLY A 284 49.19 34.88 -2.64
CA GLY A 284 47.74 34.80 -2.88
C GLY A 284 47.29 34.18 -4.20
N LYS A 285 47.53 32.88 -4.41
CA LYS A 285 46.73 32.09 -5.37
C LYS A 285 45.25 32.23 -5.02
N LYS A 286 44.38 32.68 -5.94
CA LYS A 286 42.98 32.21 -6.12
C LYS A 286 42.22 33.09 -7.13
N GLY A 287 41.88 32.51 -8.28
CA GLY A 287 40.93 33.10 -9.22
C GLY A 287 40.17 32.09 -10.10
N HIS A 288 40.39 30.77 -9.90
CA HIS A 288 39.70 29.72 -10.68
C HIS A 288 38.68 28.90 -9.86
N GLY A 289 38.52 29.18 -8.57
CA GLY A 289 37.68 28.37 -7.67
C GLY A 289 36.20 28.76 -7.56
N TRP A 290 35.78 29.90 -8.12
CA TRP A 290 34.39 30.34 -7.95
C TRP A 290 33.42 29.55 -8.85
N TRP A 291 33.77 29.35 -10.11
CA TRP A 291 32.94 28.60 -11.06
C TRP A 291 32.93 27.09 -10.82
N GLN A 292 33.97 26.55 -10.19
CA GLN A 292 34.10 25.11 -9.94
C GLN A 292 33.32 24.64 -8.69
N ARG A 293 32.92 25.57 -7.81
CA ARG A 293 32.02 25.27 -6.68
C ARG A 293 30.54 25.26 -7.06
N PHE A 294 30.14 25.96 -8.12
CA PHE A 294 28.76 25.97 -8.59
C PHE A 294 28.39 24.72 -9.42
N LYS A 295 29.39 24.03 -9.98
CA LYS A 295 29.19 22.78 -10.75
C LYS A 295 29.24 21.50 -9.90
N ASN A 296 29.69 21.58 -8.64
CA ASN A 296 29.83 20.43 -7.75
C ASN A 296 28.74 20.35 -6.66
N MET A 297 27.65 21.12 -6.79
CA MET A 297 26.43 20.79 -6.06
C MET A 297 25.69 19.70 -6.83
N ASP A 298 26.13 18.47 -6.61
CA ASP A 298 25.29 17.29 -6.81
C ASP A 298 24.05 17.48 -5.91
N LEU A 299 22.96 17.92 -6.54
CA LEU A 299 21.63 17.91 -5.95
C LEU A 299 21.03 16.51 -6.15
N PHE A 300 21.58 15.53 -5.45
CA PHE A 300 20.86 14.31 -5.09
C PHE A 300 20.04 14.63 -3.84
N PHE A 301 18.78 14.23 -3.61
CA PHE A 301 17.76 13.45 -4.32
C PHE A 301 16.46 13.71 -3.52
N CYS A 302 15.27 13.63 -4.15
CA CYS A 302 14.16 12.82 -3.63
C CYS A 302 12.96 12.84 -4.60
N GLY A 303 12.62 11.65 -5.12
CA GLY A 303 11.25 11.28 -5.46
C GLY A 303 10.82 11.43 -6.92
N LEU A 304 11.30 10.56 -7.79
CA LEU A 304 10.58 10.18 -9.01
C LEU A 304 10.74 8.67 -9.23
N ASP A 305 9.91 7.88 -8.54
CA ASP A 305 9.59 6.54 -8.99
C ASP A 305 8.52 6.66 -10.06
N SER A 306 8.90 6.38 -11.31
CA SER A 306 8.02 6.26 -12.45
C SER A 306 7.95 4.79 -12.85
N SER A 307 7.17 4.01 -12.12
CA SER A 307 6.74 2.68 -12.56
C SER A 307 5.40 2.31 -11.93
N CYS A 308 4.32 2.77 -12.56
CA CYS A 308 2.99 2.15 -12.49
C CYS A 308 2.20 2.57 -13.74
N THR A 309 2.31 1.74 -14.78
CA THR A 309 1.28 1.47 -15.79
C THR A 309 1.29 -0.01 -16.04
#